data_AF-R1EMA7-F1
#
_entry.id   AF-R1EMA7-F1
#
_cell.length_a   1.000
_cell.length_b   1.000
_cell.length_c   1.000
_cell.angle_alpha   90.00
_cell.angle_beta   90.00
_cell.angle_gamma   90.00
#
_symmetry.space_group_name_H-M   'P 1'
#
loop_
_entity.id
_entity.type
_entity.pdbx_description
1 polymer ?
#
loop_
_entity_poly.entity_id
_entity_poly.type
_entity_poly.pdbx_seq_one_letter_code
_entity_poly.pdbx_strand_id
1 'polypeptide(L)'
;MAAVELPGAAPIRGRQGHDEPSWYQPDLSNLSASTLQFFQEYVGLKSEKEVIQHIKAVRQKAWEIVPYPCIGLFAFLDFIIQLSPIYPSVVSRVRAGQTLLDLGCCFGQNIRKLAFDAGLPCSKNLMGVDIDVRFIDLGYDLFRDRDRLGAEFCFGDILDEAFLAEKREEIDMIYLGNFLHLFGVEQQKSITMTS
;
A
#
# COMPACT_ATOMS: atom_id res chain seq x y z
N MET A 1 15.40 6.11 -16.06
CA MET A 1 13.92 6.09 -16.16
C MET A 1 13.41 7.41 -15.62
N ALA A 2 12.64 8.15 -16.41
CA ALA A 2 12.03 9.40 -15.97
C ALA A 2 11.00 9.10 -14.87
N ALA A 3 11.00 9.90 -13.80
CA ALA A 3 9.96 9.82 -12.77
C ALA A 3 8.61 10.07 -13.44
N VAL A 4 7.69 9.11 -13.35
CA VAL A 4 6.30 9.30 -13.77
C VAL A 4 5.68 10.24 -12.74
N GLU A 5 5.27 11.42 -13.18
CA GLU A 5 4.61 12.40 -12.31
C GLU A 5 3.15 11.99 -12.13
N LEU A 6 2.76 11.70 -10.89
CA LEU A 6 1.37 11.47 -10.54
C LEU A 6 0.55 12.75 -10.79
N PRO A 7 -0.64 12.66 -11.42
CA PRO A 7 -1.59 13.76 -11.41
C PRO A 7 -1.90 14.16 -9.96
N GLY A 8 -1.71 15.43 -9.62
CA GLY A 8 -2.14 15.99 -8.32
C GLY A 8 -1.16 15.88 -7.15
N ALA A 9 -0.09 15.09 -7.25
CA ALA A 9 0.99 15.08 -6.25
C ALA A 9 2.31 15.43 -6.93
N ALA A 10 2.62 16.72 -6.98
CA ALA A 10 3.96 17.14 -7.36
C ALA A 10 4.95 16.42 -6.42
N PRO A 11 5.91 15.63 -6.93
CA PRO A 11 7.01 15.19 -6.09
C PRO A 11 7.61 16.45 -5.46
N ILE A 12 7.89 16.43 -4.15
CA ILE A 12 8.55 17.54 -3.47
C ILE A 12 9.99 17.61 -4.01
N ARG A 13 10.17 18.17 -5.22
CA ARG A 13 11.47 18.31 -5.88
C ARG A 13 12.25 19.40 -5.16
N GLY A 14 13.46 19.05 -4.72
CA GLY A 14 14.51 20.03 -4.42
C GLY A 14 14.42 20.73 -3.06
N ARG A 15 14.38 19.99 -1.94
CA ARG A 15 14.65 20.60 -0.64
C ARG A 15 16.13 20.50 -0.28
N GLN A 16 16.82 21.63 -0.38
CA GLN A 16 17.92 21.95 0.53
C GLN A 16 17.30 22.68 1.74
N GLY A 17 17.33 22.06 2.93
CA GLY A 17 16.89 22.68 4.18
C GLY A 17 15.80 21.92 4.94
N HIS A 18 15.87 22.01 6.27
CA HIS A 18 15.17 21.27 7.32
C HIS A 18 13.65 21.56 7.50
N ASP A 19 12.96 22.18 6.55
CA ASP A 19 11.57 22.62 6.78
C ASP A 19 10.56 21.56 6.34
N GLU A 20 10.28 20.55 7.16
CA GLU A 20 9.24 19.54 6.94
C GLU A 20 7.87 20.19 6.58
N PRO A 21 7.06 19.60 5.67
CA PRO A 21 5.74 20.14 5.35
C PRO A 21 4.86 20.25 6.60
N SER A 22 3.93 21.22 6.66
CA SER A 22 3.05 21.42 7.82
C SER A 22 2.14 20.24 8.16
N TRP A 23 1.90 19.36 7.19
CA TRP A 23 1.14 18.11 7.35
C TRP A 23 2.02 16.92 7.77
N TYR A 24 3.35 17.06 7.82
CA TYR A 24 4.22 15.96 8.19
C TYR A 24 4.05 15.65 9.67
N GLN A 25 3.85 14.36 9.97
CA GLN A 25 3.74 13.91 11.34
C GLN A 25 5.14 13.57 11.88
N PRO A 26 5.72 14.35 12.80
CA PRO A 26 7.12 14.16 13.19
C PRO A 26 7.35 12.82 13.88
N ASP A 27 6.37 12.35 14.63
CA ASP A 27 6.54 11.18 15.49
C ASP A 27 5.34 10.21 15.48
N LEU A 28 5.64 8.94 15.76
CA LEU A 28 4.68 7.88 16.02
C LEU A 28 4.83 7.48 17.50
N SER A 29 3.89 7.95 18.32
CA SER A 29 3.92 7.73 19.77
C SER A 29 3.32 6.39 20.16
N ASN A 30 2.16 6.04 19.60
CA ASN A 30 1.40 4.84 19.95
C ASN A 30 0.88 4.13 18.69
N LEU A 31 0.74 2.81 18.77
CA LEU A 31 0.08 2.02 17.72
C LEU A 31 -1.34 1.63 18.13
N SER A 32 -2.22 1.44 17.14
CA SER A 32 -3.47 0.74 17.42
C SER A 32 -3.17 -0.70 17.83
N ALA A 33 -4.04 -1.30 18.65
CA ALA A 33 -3.85 -2.69 19.11
C ALA A 33 -3.79 -3.67 17.93
N SER A 34 -4.59 -3.45 16.87
CA SER A 34 -4.59 -4.30 15.69
C SER A 34 -3.32 -4.15 14.85
N THR A 35 -2.80 -2.92 14.71
CA THR A 35 -1.51 -2.69 14.04
C THR A 35 -0.39 -3.34 14.83
N LEU A 36 -0.33 -3.14 16.15
CA LEU A 36 0.69 -3.76 16.99
C LEU A 36 0.66 -5.28 16.89
N GLN A 37 -0.53 -5.90 17.04
CA GLN A 37 -0.70 -7.34 16.92
C GLN A 37 -0.20 -7.87 15.56
N PHE A 38 -0.58 -7.20 14.47
CA PHE A 38 -0.15 -7.59 13.14
C PHE A 38 1.38 -7.57 13.01
N PHE A 39 2.06 -6.51 13.46
CA PHE A 39 3.52 -6.46 13.40
C PHE A 39 4.18 -7.50 14.31
N GLN A 40 3.59 -7.82 15.46
CA GLN A 40 4.12 -8.85 16.35
C GLN A 40 4.00 -10.25 15.73
N GLU A 41 2.82 -10.60 15.23
CA GLU A 41 2.53 -11.94 14.71
C GLU A 41 3.07 -12.15 13.29
N TYR A 42 2.92 -11.16 12.42
CA TYR A 42 3.35 -11.25 11.02
C TYR A 42 4.86 -11.02 10.90
N VAL A 43 5.36 -9.89 11.41
CA VAL A 43 6.77 -9.48 11.22
C VAL A 43 7.71 -10.12 12.26
N GLY A 44 7.18 -10.56 13.40
CA GLY A 44 7.94 -11.24 14.45
C GLY A 44 8.68 -10.31 15.42
N LEU A 45 8.20 -9.07 15.57
CA LEU A 45 8.73 -8.10 16.53
C LEU A 45 8.09 -8.32 17.91
N LYS A 46 8.82 -8.19 19.02
CA LYS A 46 8.36 -8.69 20.32
C LYS A 46 7.70 -7.62 21.18
N SER A 47 8.16 -6.38 21.08
CA SER A 47 7.63 -5.26 21.88
C SER A 47 7.15 -4.11 20.99
N GLU A 48 6.19 -3.33 21.50
CA GLU A 48 5.72 -2.11 20.81
C GLU A 48 6.87 -1.14 20.52
N LYS A 49 7.86 -1.03 21.43
CA LYS A 49 9.06 -0.23 21.21
C LYS A 49 9.86 -0.69 19.98
N GLU A 50 10.10 -2.01 19.85
CA GLU A 50 10.78 -2.56 18.67
C GLU A 50 9.98 -2.31 17.38
N VAL A 51 8.66 -2.43 17.44
CA VAL A 51 7.77 -2.15 16.29
C VAL A 51 7.86 -0.69 15.88
N ILE A 52 7.71 0.25 16.81
CA ILE A 52 7.81 1.69 16.54
C ILE A 52 9.19 2.05 15.99
N GLN A 53 10.27 1.50 16.56
CA GLN A 53 11.63 1.74 16.08
C GLN A 53 11.83 1.25 14.64
N HIS A 54 11.35 0.04 14.33
CA HIS A 54 11.41 -0.53 12.98
C HIS A 54 10.63 0.31 11.98
N ILE A 55 9.39 0.68 12.32
CA ILE A 55 8.53 1.55 11.48
C ILE A 55 9.22 2.90 11.20
N LYS A 56 9.77 3.55 12.23
CA LYS A 56 10.47 4.84 12.07
C LYS A 56 11.69 4.73 11.17
N ALA A 57 12.49 3.68 11.32
CA ALA A 57 13.68 3.47 10.49
C ALA A 57 13.30 3.29 9.01
N VAL A 58 12.27 2.49 8.72
CA VAL A 58 11.77 2.31 7.34
C VAL A 58 11.18 3.62 6.81
N ARG A 59 10.42 4.36 7.62
CA ARG A 59 9.88 5.66 7.21
C ARG A 59 10.97 6.67 6.88
N GLN A 60 12.02 6.76 7.68
CA GLN A 60 13.14 7.66 7.42
C GLN A 60 13.78 7.34 6.06
N LYS A 61 14.08 6.05 5.82
CA LYS A 61 14.58 5.57 4.54
C LYS A 61 13.62 5.91 3.39
N ALA A 62 12.33 5.68 3.59
CA ALA A 62 11.30 5.97 2.60
C ALA A 62 11.22 7.46 2.26
N TRP A 63 11.30 8.34 3.27
CA TRP A 63 11.22 9.78 3.12
C TRP A 63 12.39 10.33 2.28
N GLU A 64 13.58 9.76 2.42
CA GLU A 64 14.75 10.12 1.61
C GLU A 64 14.62 9.70 0.14
N ILE A 65 13.86 8.63 -0.13
CA ILE A 65 13.73 8.04 -1.47
C ILE A 65 12.52 8.61 -2.23
N VAL A 66 11.39 8.74 -1.54
CA VAL A 66 10.06 9.07 -2.06
C VAL A 66 9.29 9.88 -1.00
N PRO A 67 9.51 11.21 -0.86
CA PRO A 67 8.88 12.05 0.17
C PRO A 67 7.39 12.35 -0.13
N TYR A 68 6.56 11.30 -0.20
CA TYR A 68 5.13 11.40 -0.46
C TYR A 68 4.33 11.60 0.83
N PRO A 69 3.15 12.26 0.75
CA PRO A 69 2.28 12.48 1.91
C PRO A 69 1.93 11.20 2.68
N CYS A 70 1.70 10.08 1.98
CA CYS A 70 1.41 8.79 2.61
C CYS A 70 2.53 8.30 3.55
N ILE A 71 3.79 8.62 3.25
CA ILE A 71 4.95 8.29 4.09
C ILE A 71 5.08 9.29 5.23
N GLY A 72 4.90 10.58 4.94
CA GLY A 72 4.96 11.65 5.93
C GLY A 72 3.83 11.60 6.96
N LEU A 73 2.74 10.90 6.70
CA LEU A 73 1.60 10.74 7.62
C LEU A 73 1.53 9.35 8.27
N PHE A 74 2.50 8.45 8.02
CA PHE A 74 2.40 7.04 8.40
C PHE A 74 1.16 6.31 7.86
N ALA A 75 0.57 6.77 6.76
CA ALA A 75 -0.66 6.18 6.19
C ALA A 75 -0.47 4.72 5.74
N PHE A 76 0.77 4.26 5.56
CA PHE A 76 1.11 2.85 5.33
C PHE A 76 0.87 1.94 6.55
N LEU A 77 0.53 2.50 7.71
CA LEU A 77 0.06 1.76 8.89
C LEU A 77 -1.47 1.65 8.97
N ASP A 78 -2.19 2.39 8.12
CA ASP A 78 -3.64 2.39 8.09
C ASP A 78 -4.13 1.21 7.24
N PHE A 79 -4.54 0.14 7.91
CA PHE A 79 -5.19 -1.02 7.28
C PHE A 79 -6.67 -0.73 6.98
N ILE A 80 -6.95 0.35 6.24
CA ILE A 80 -8.31 0.89 6.05
C ILE A 80 -9.26 -0.14 5.45
N ILE A 81 -8.76 -1.07 4.62
CA ILE A 81 -9.56 -2.13 4.03
C ILE A 81 -10.38 -2.91 5.09
N GLN A 82 -9.81 -3.11 6.29
CA GLN A 82 -10.44 -3.87 7.37
C GLN A 82 -11.66 -3.17 7.99
N LEU A 83 -11.80 -1.85 7.78
CA LEU A 83 -12.91 -1.06 8.30
C LEU A 83 -14.16 -1.17 7.42
N SER A 84 -14.03 -1.76 6.24
CA SER A 84 -15.16 -1.97 5.34
C SER A 84 -16.15 -3.00 5.92
N PRO A 85 -17.48 -2.74 5.93
CA PRO A 85 -18.48 -3.71 6.38
C PRO A 85 -18.45 -5.03 5.60
N ILE A 86 -17.96 -5.01 4.36
CA ILE A 86 -17.84 -6.20 3.51
C ILE A 86 -16.51 -6.94 3.68
N TYR A 87 -15.59 -6.45 4.52
CA TYR A 87 -14.26 -7.03 4.67
C TYR A 87 -14.28 -8.53 5.02
N PRO A 88 -15.15 -9.05 5.91
CA PRO A 88 -15.23 -10.49 6.16
C PRO A 88 -15.57 -11.32 4.90
N SER A 89 -16.37 -10.75 3.99
CA SER A 89 -16.67 -11.36 2.70
C SER A 89 -15.46 -11.36 1.78
N VAL A 90 -14.72 -10.23 1.71
CA VAL A 90 -13.46 -10.12 0.95
C VAL A 90 -12.45 -11.17 1.43
N VAL A 91 -12.22 -11.29 2.75
CA VAL A 91 -11.34 -12.31 3.35
C VAL A 91 -11.77 -13.72 2.93
N SER A 92 -13.07 -14.01 2.98
CA SER A 92 -13.59 -15.33 2.63
C SER A 92 -13.43 -15.65 1.14
N ARG A 93 -13.66 -14.66 0.26
CA ARG A 93 -13.51 -14.79 -1.20
C ARG A 93 -12.05 -15.00 -1.60
N VAL A 94 -11.13 -14.23 -1.02
CA VAL A 94 -9.69 -14.42 -1.22
C VAL A 94 -9.23 -15.79 -0.73
N ARG A 95 -9.71 -16.25 0.43
CA ARG A 95 -9.43 -17.60 0.93
C ARG A 95 -9.94 -18.69 -0.02
N ALA A 96 -11.04 -18.44 -0.72
CA ALA A 96 -11.60 -19.33 -1.74
C ALA A 96 -10.86 -19.26 -3.09
N GLY A 97 -9.81 -18.45 -3.21
CA GLY A 97 -8.97 -18.35 -4.40
C GLY A 97 -9.32 -17.23 -5.37
N GLN A 98 -10.32 -16.39 -5.04
CA GLN A 98 -10.64 -15.23 -5.88
C GLN A 98 -9.57 -14.16 -5.83
N THR A 99 -9.37 -13.46 -6.95
CA THR A 99 -8.33 -12.45 -7.11
C THR A 99 -8.78 -11.10 -6.56
N LEU A 100 -7.89 -10.43 -5.82
CA LEU A 100 -8.07 -9.03 -5.43
C LEU A 100 -6.93 -8.16 -5.94
N LEU A 101 -7.29 -7.04 -6.57
CA LEU A 101 -6.38 -5.97 -6.97
C LEU A 101 -6.51 -4.75 -6.04
N ASP A 102 -5.40 -4.33 -5.42
CA ASP A 102 -5.28 -3.06 -4.69
C ASP A 102 -4.65 -1.98 -5.58
N LEU A 103 -5.43 -0.95 -5.94
CA LEU A 103 -5.01 0.15 -6.80
C LEU A 103 -4.44 1.31 -5.97
N GLY A 104 -3.18 1.66 -6.21
CA GLY A 104 -2.43 2.61 -5.38
C GLY A 104 -2.00 1.97 -4.07
N CYS A 105 -1.43 0.77 -4.15
CA CYS A 105 -1.20 -0.09 -2.99
C CYS A 105 -0.08 0.39 -2.06
N CYS A 106 0.69 1.42 -2.42
CA CYS A 106 1.80 1.96 -1.63
C CYS A 106 2.76 0.84 -1.20
N PHE A 107 2.93 0.59 0.10
CA PHE A 107 3.79 -0.47 0.62
C PHE A 107 3.15 -1.86 0.54
N GLY A 108 1.95 -1.99 -0.04
CA GLY A 108 1.17 -3.22 -0.08
C GLY A 108 0.66 -3.65 1.29
N GLN A 109 0.36 -2.69 2.17
CA GLN A 109 -0.06 -2.95 3.56
C GLN A 109 -1.43 -3.65 3.64
N ASN A 110 -2.39 -3.26 2.79
CA ASN A 110 -3.72 -3.88 2.79
C ASN A 110 -3.66 -5.32 2.27
N ILE A 111 -2.86 -5.57 1.22
CA ILE A 111 -2.60 -6.92 0.69
C ILE A 111 -2.06 -7.85 1.78
N ARG A 112 -1.06 -7.41 2.54
CA ARG A 112 -0.45 -8.23 3.60
C ARG A 112 -1.39 -8.46 4.78
N LYS A 113 -2.16 -7.44 5.16
CA LYS A 113 -3.18 -7.59 6.20
C LYS A 113 -4.26 -8.58 5.78
N LEU A 114 -4.72 -8.49 4.53
CA LEU A 114 -5.70 -9.39 3.96
C LEU A 114 -5.17 -10.83 3.87
N ALA A 115 -3.93 -11.03 3.42
CA ALA A 115 -3.28 -12.33 3.41
C ALA A 115 -3.21 -12.95 4.81
N PHE A 116 -2.81 -12.15 5.80
CA PHE A 116 -2.76 -12.56 7.21
C PHE A 116 -4.14 -12.96 7.76
N ASP A 117 -5.16 -12.12 7.58
CA ASP A 117 -6.53 -12.40 8.05
C ASP A 117 -7.18 -13.58 7.31
N ALA A 118 -6.82 -13.79 6.05
CA ALA A 118 -7.23 -14.94 5.27
C ALA A 118 -6.55 -16.24 5.72
N GLY A 119 -5.46 -16.16 6.48
CA GLY A 119 -4.62 -17.31 6.86
C GLY A 119 -3.79 -17.83 5.68
N LEU A 120 -3.44 -16.95 4.74
CA LEU A 120 -2.68 -17.28 3.54
C LEU A 120 -1.24 -16.79 3.67
N PRO A 121 -0.27 -17.66 4.00
CA PRO A 121 1.12 -17.26 4.17
C PRO A 121 1.80 -16.87 2.83
N CYS A 122 1.29 -17.39 1.72
CA CYS A 122 1.71 -17.13 0.35
C CYS A 122 0.47 -17.11 -0.56
N SER A 123 0.26 -16.04 -1.32
CA SER A 123 -0.96 -15.84 -2.08
C SER A 123 -0.68 -15.16 -3.43
N LYS A 124 -0.85 -15.93 -4.51
CA LYS A 124 -0.73 -15.42 -5.89
C LYS A 124 -2.00 -14.72 -6.38
N ASN A 125 -3.12 -14.90 -5.69
CA ASN A 125 -4.40 -14.26 -5.99
C ASN A 125 -4.55 -12.88 -5.34
N LEU A 126 -3.45 -12.30 -4.85
CA LEU A 126 -3.40 -10.93 -4.38
C LEU A 126 -2.46 -10.12 -5.27
N MET A 127 -2.97 -9.00 -5.76
CA MET A 127 -2.30 -8.14 -6.71
C MET A 127 -2.27 -6.71 -6.19
N GLY A 128 -1.14 -6.03 -6.35
CA GLY A 128 -0.98 -4.62 -6.02
C GLY A 128 -0.44 -3.84 -7.20
N VAL A 129 -0.97 -2.64 -7.39
CA VAL A 129 -0.48 -1.70 -8.40
C VAL A 129 -0.07 -0.41 -7.72
N ASP A 130 1.11 0.08 -8.07
CA ASP A 130 1.52 1.44 -7.75
C ASP A 130 2.39 1.98 -8.88
N ILE A 131 2.61 3.29 -8.91
CA ILE A 131 3.37 3.92 -9.99
C ILE A 131 4.88 3.69 -9.86
N ASP A 132 5.35 3.41 -8.65
CA ASP A 132 6.78 3.35 -8.34
C ASP A 132 7.16 2.09 -7.57
N VAL A 133 8.04 1.29 -8.18
CA VAL A 133 8.58 0.04 -7.60
C VAL A 133 9.19 0.21 -6.21
N ARG A 134 9.72 1.41 -5.91
CA ARG A 134 10.39 1.68 -4.64
C ARG A 134 9.44 1.58 -3.45
N PHE A 135 8.15 1.85 -3.62
CA PHE A 135 7.16 1.66 -2.55
C PHE A 135 7.07 0.19 -2.12
N ILE A 136 7.10 -0.73 -3.09
CA ILE A 136 6.99 -2.17 -2.81
C ILE A 136 8.27 -2.71 -2.17
N ASP A 137 9.44 -2.23 -2.60
CA ASP A 137 10.70 -2.58 -1.94
C ASP A 137 10.73 -2.14 -0.48
N LEU A 138 10.24 -0.93 -0.19
CA LEU A 138 10.07 -0.44 1.18
C LEU A 138 9.02 -1.24 1.97
N GLY A 139 7.96 -1.71 1.30
CA GLY A 139 7.00 -2.64 1.89
C GLY A 139 7.66 -3.96 2.31
N TYR A 140 8.51 -4.54 1.46
CA TYR A 140 9.26 -5.74 1.83
C TYR A 140 10.22 -5.52 3.00
N ASP A 141 10.85 -4.35 3.10
CA ASP A 141 11.66 -3.98 4.27
C ASP A 141 10.80 -3.84 5.54
N LEU A 142 9.62 -3.23 5.42
CA LEU A 142 8.68 -3.02 6.53
C LEU A 142 8.14 -4.35 7.08
N PHE A 143 7.75 -5.26 6.21
CA PHE A 143 7.01 -6.46 6.58
C PHE A 143 7.85 -7.75 6.60
N ARG A 144 9.11 -7.69 6.16
CA ARG A 144 10.10 -8.79 6.18
C ARG A 144 9.60 -10.07 5.54
N ASP A 145 8.96 -9.96 4.38
CA ASP A 145 8.18 -11.04 3.78
C ASP A 145 8.48 -11.29 2.29
N ARG A 146 9.59 -10.76 1.77
CA ARG A 146 9.99 -10.90 0.36
C ARG A 146 9.95 -12.34 -0.14
N ASP A 147 10.37 -13.28 0.70
CA ASP A 147 10.49 -14.70 0.32
C ASP A 147 9.23 -15.52 0.60
N ARG A 148 8.17 -14.93 1.17
CA ARG A 148 6.95 -15.68 1.56
C ARG A 148 5.63 -15.11 1.04
N LEU A 149 5.51 -13.80 0.84
CA LEU A 149 4.21 -13.16 0.53
C LEU A 149 3.54 -13.75 -0.74
N GLY A 150 4.31 -13.94 -1.81
CA GLY A 150 3.81 -14.54 -3.06
C GLY A 150 2.83 -13.70 -3.87
N ALA A 151 2.47 -12.50 -3.41
CA ALA A 151 1.62 -11.55 -4.12
C ALA A 151 2.32 -11.00 -5.38
N GLU A 152 1.51 -10.63 -6.38
CA GLU A 152 1.99 -10.00 -7.60
C GLU A 152 1.94 -8.47 -7.46
N PHE A 153 3.04 -7.80 -7.82
CA PHE A 153 3.09 -6.34 -7.87
C PHE A 153 3.40 -5.87 -9.28
N CYS A 154 2.56 -4.98 -9.80
CA CYS A 154 2.71 -4.37 -11.12
C CYS A 154 2.96 -2.86 -10.97
N PHE A 155 3.73 -2.30 -11.90
CA PHE A 155 4.14 -0.90 -11.86
C PHE A 155 3.79 -0.17 -13.13
N GLY A 156 3.04 0.92 -13.02
CA GLY A 156 2.60 1.69 -14.19
C GLY A 156 1.53 2.72 -13.88
N ASP A 157 1.20 3.50 -14.90
CA ASP A 157 0.09 4.46 -14.85
C ASP A 157 -1.23 3.72 -15.10
N ILE A 158 -2.17 3.81 -14.16
CA ILE A 158 -3.49 3.18 -14.29
C ILE A 158 -4.34 3.78 -15.41
N LEU A 159 -4.01 5.00 -15.85
CA LEU A 159 -4.69 5.68 -16.95
C LEU A 159 -4.19 5.21 -18.33
N ASP A 160 -3.11 4.43 -18.39
CA ASP A 160 -2.70 3.76 -19.62
C ASP A 160 -3.62 2.56 -19.87
N GLU A 161 -4.43 2.60 -20.94
CA GLU A 161 -5.37 1.53 -21.27
C GLU A 161 -4.68 0.19 -21.56
N ALA A 162 -3.43 0.21 -22.03
CA ALA A 162 -2.65 -1.00 -22.25
C ALA A 162 -2.18 -1.62 -20.92
N PHE A 163 -2.05 -0.80 -19.87
CA PHE A 163 -1.62 -1.25 -18.57
C PHE A 163 -2.71 -2.12 -17.91
N LEU A 164 -2.32 -3.34 -17.53
CA LEU A 164 -3.18 -4.40 -16.98
C LEU A 164 -4.24 -4.95 -17.94
N ALA A 165 -4.26 -4.58 -19.22
CA ALA A 165 -5.29 -5.03 -20.17
C ALA A 165 -5.50 -6.56 -20.15
N GLU A 166 -4.42 -7.33 -20.15
CA GLU A 166 -4.43 -8.80 -20.10
C GLU A 166 -4.89 -9.38 -18.75
N LYS A 167 -4.79 -8.59 -17.68
CA LYS A 167 -5.10 -9.02 -16.30
C LYS A 167 -6.52 -8.66 -15.89
N ARG A 168 -7.21 -7.77 -16.62
CA ARG A 168 -8.56 -7.30 -16.27
C ARG A 168 -9.57 -8.44 -16.16
N GLU A 169 -9.49 -9.41 -17.05
CA GLU A 169 -10.41 -10.56 -17.05
C GLU A 169 -10.16 -11.54 -15.89
N GLU A 170 -9.02 -11.44 -15.20
CA GLU A 170 -8.61 -12.34 -14.12
C GLU A 170 -8.97 -11.80 -12.71
N ILE A 171 -9.49 -10.57 -12.61
CA ILE A 171 -9.71 -9.86 -11.34
C ILE A 171 -11.17 -9.97 -10.89
N ASP A 172 -11.42 -10.60 -9.74
CA ASP A 172 -12.76 -10.72 -9.14
C ASP A 172 -13.16 -9.49 -8.29
N MET A 173 -12.18 -8.79 -7.72
CA MET A 173 -12.38 -7.71 -6.75
C MET A 173 -11.33 -6.62 -6.92
N ILE A 174 -11.77 -5.36 -6.90
CA ILE A 174 -10.88 -4.18 -6.92
C ILE A 174 -11.08 -3.40 -5.63
N TYR A 175 -9.98 -3.05 -4.97
CA TYR A 175 -9.94 -2.14 -3.83
C TYR A 175 -9.24 -0.84 -4.22
N LEU A 176 -9.82 0.27 -3.76
CA LEU A 176 -9.40 1.64 -4.06
C LEU A 176 -9.48 2.47 -2.76
N GLY A 177 -8.45 2.36 -1.91
CA GLY A 177 -8.37 3.09 -0.64
C GLY A 177 -7.50 4.34 -0.77
N ASN A 178 -8.04 5.54 -0.52
CA ASN A 178 -7.30 6.80 -0.66
C ASN A 178 -6.57 6.94 -2.01
N PHE A 179 -7.25 6.63 -3.11
CA PHE A 179 -6.68 6.70 -4.47
C PHE A 179 -7.38 7.71 -5.37
N LEU A 180 -8.72 7.64 -5.47
CA LEU A 180 -9.50 8.44 -6.43
C LEU A 180 -9.37 9.96 -6.24
N HIS A 181 -9.02 10.43 -5.03
CA HIS A 181 -8.84 11.85 -4.74
C HIS A 181 -7.66 12.49 -5.47
N LEU A 182 -6.75 11.69 -6.04
CA LEU A 182 -5.64 12.15 -6.86
C LEU A 182 -6.08 12.55 -8.29
N PHE A 183 -7.28 12.15 -8.69
CA PHE A 183 -7.74 12.23 -10.07
C PHE A 183 -8.91 13.21 -10.22
N GLY A 184 -8.97 13.89 -11.36
CA GLY A 184 -10.14 14.68 -11.75
C GLY A 184 -11.35 13.79 -12.05
N VAL A 185 -12.55 14.38 -12.10
CA VAL A 185 -13.82 13.64 -12.28
C VAL A 185 -13.82 12.72 -13.50
N GLU A 186 -13.30 13.17 -14.64
CA GLU A 186 -13.26 12.35 -15.86
C GLU A 186 -12.29 11.16 -15.74
N GLN A 187 -11.14 11.36 -15.09
CA GLN A 187 -10.20 10.29 -14.80
C GLN A 187 -10.80 9.27 -13.81
N GLN A 188 -11.52 9.74 -12.77
CA GLN A 188 -12.22 8.84 -11.83
C GLN A 188 -13.27 7.98 -12.54
N LYS A 189 -14.03 8.55 -13.48
CA LYS A 189 -14.97 7.78 -14.31
C LYS A 189 -14.23 6.73 -15.14
N SER A 190 -13.13 7.11 -15.79
CA SER A 190 -12.32 6.17 -16.58
C SER A 190 -11.83 5.00 -15.73
N ILE A 191 -11.33 5.25 -14.53
CA ILE A 191 -10.82 4.21 -13.63
C ILE A 191 -11.95 3.27 -13.17
N THR A 192 -13.09 3.84 -12.78
CA THR A 192 -14.20 3.08 -12.18
C THR A 192 -15.13 2.41 -13.20
N MET A 193 -15.20 2.90 -14.44
CA MET A 193 -16.03 2.33 -15.51
C MET A 193 -15.34 1.21 -16.30
N THR A 194 -14.15 0.75 -15.88
CA THR A 194 -13.46 -0.36 -16.55
C THR A 194 -14.06 -1.75 -16.23
N SER A 195 -15.40 -1.82 -16.15
CA SER A 195 -16.19 -3.05 -15.96
C SER A 195 -16.44 -3.79 -17.26
#